data_AF-A0A3A9JMF6-F1
#
_entry.id   AF-A0A3A9JMF6-F1
#
_cell.length_a   1.000
_cell.length_b   1.000
_cell.length_c   1.000
_cell.angle_alpha   90.00
_cell.angle_beta   90.00
_cell.angle_gamma   90.00
#
_symmetry.space_group_name_H-M   'P 1'
#
loop_
_entity.id
_entity.type
_entity.pdbx_description
1 polymer ?
#
loop_
_entity_poly.entity_id
_entity_poly.type
_entity_poly.pdbx_seq_one_letter_code
_entity_poly.pdbx_strand_id
1 'polypeptide(L)'
;MDIASLETPVPVVDLGIAEANMARMQAYADAHGLALRPHIKTHKLPGLARRQVELGARGITCQKLGEAEVMADGGLDDIFISYPLIGEAKAERLAALAARVKMRVAVDSPAALATAIRAARHGHVIGVVVEFDSGAKRTGVTSVDAALDLARAIKAQPGLRFDGLMTYPTTAATAAFLAEALPRLRAEGLEPAVLSGGGSPQAAKTHELAPVNELRVGTYIYNDRMMVAAGAATWEDCALTLHVTVISRPEPDRAIIDAGTKSFAADIMPAGLQEGYGHILGYPEARIDRLSEEHGMVDLSACARRPEVGERLRVVPNHVCPVSNLHDRVAVIRDGAFQGFVEVAARGRTL
;
A
#
# COMPACT_ATOMS: atom_id res chain seq x y z
N MET A 1 15.43 16.89 -20.76
CA MET A 1 15.69 15.48 -21.12
C MET A 1 14.36 14.89 -21.53
N ASP A 2 14.32 14.13 -22.62
CA ASP A 2 13.09 13.50 -23.12
C ASP A 2 12.86 12.18 -22.37
N ILE A 3 11.60 11.84 -22.07
CA ILE A 3 11.22 10.53 -21.52
C ILE A 3 11.68 9.39 -22.43
N ALA A 4 11.73 9.64 -23.75
CA ALA A 4 12.23 8.72 -24.76
C ALA A 4 13.76 8.56 -24.77
N SER A 5 14.50 9.33 -23.95
CA SER A 5 15.95 9.19 -23.77
C SER A 5 16.37 8.48 -22.48
N LEU A 6 15.43 8.14 -21.59
CA LEU A 6 15.76 7.44 -20.33
C LEU A 6 16.20 5.99 -20.62
N GLU A 7 17.23 5.50 -19.96
CA GLU A 7 17.60 4.08 -20.04
C GLU A 7 16.48 3.20 -19.46
N THR A 8 16.28 2.03 -20.07
CA THR A 8 15.31 1.01 -19.64
C THR A 8 16.03 -0.20 -19.04
N PRO A 9 15.38 -0.97 -18.15
CA PRO A 9 14.02 -0.76 -17.63
C PRO A 9 13.96 0.35 -16.58
N VAL A 10 12.90 1.16 -16.62
CA VAL A 10 12.71 2.27 -15.67
C VAL A 10 11.26 2.43 -15.24
N PRO A 11 10.96 2.48 -13.92
CA PRO A 11 9.63 2.84 -13.44
C PRO A 11 9.41 4.35 -13.60
N VAL A 12 8.31 4.69 -14.25
CA VAL A 12 7.88 6.06 -14.52
C VAL A 12 6.58 6.32 -13.79
N VAL A 13 6.54 7.41 -13.02
CA VAL A 13 5.35 7.89 -12.31
C VAL A 13 4.88 9.19 -12.95
N ASP A 14 3.64 9.19 -13.43
CA ASP A 14 2.95 10.41 -13.83
C ASP A 14 2.37 11.12 -12.59
N LEU A 15 2.95 12.29 -12.27
CA LEU A 15 2.55 13.05 -11.09
C LEU A 15 1.15 13.64 -11.23
N GLY A 16 0.71 13.99 -12.44
CA GLY A 16 -0.63 14.52 -12.67
C GLY A 16 -1.69 13.46 -12.39
N ILE A 17 -1.48 12.23 -12.88
CA ILE A 17 -2.37 11.10 -12.60
C ILE A 17 -2.34 10.75 -11.10
N ALA A 18 -1.16 10.66 -10.49
CA ALA A 18 -1.04 10.35 -9.06
C ALA A 18 -1.74 11.40 -8.19
N GLU A 19 -1.61 12.69 -8.50
CA GLU A 19 -2.29 13.79 -7.80
C GLU A 19 -3.81 13.75 -7.97
N ALA A 20 -4.29 13.46 -9.18
CA ALA A 20 -5.72 13.29 -9.43
C ALA A 20 -6.30 12.11 -8.63
N ASN A 21 -5.56 10.99 -8.56
CA ASN A 21 -5.93 9.83 -7.76
C ASN A 21 -5.97 10.15 -6.26
N MET A 22 -4.97 10.89 -5.75
CA MET A 22 -4.93 11.39 -4.37
C MET A 22 -6.14 12.26 -4.03
N ALA A 23 -6.41 13.26 -4.86
CA ALA A 23 -7.53 14.18 -4.66
C ALA A 23 -8.89 13.44 -4.70
N ARG A 24 -9.07 12.51 -5.64
CA ARG A 24 -10.31 11.73 -5.77
C ARG A 24 -10.58 10.86 -4.55
N MET A 25 -9.57 10.18 -4.02
CA MET A 25 -9.73 9.35 -2.82
C MET A 25 -9.99 10.18 -1.57
N GLN A 26 -9.33 11.33 -1.44
CA GLN A 26 -9.58 12.25 -0.33
C GLN A 26 -11.01 12.81 -0.38
N ALA A 27 -11.45 13.30 -1.54
CA ALA A 27 -12.81 13.79 -1.73
C ALA A 27 -13.85 12.71 -1.44
N TYR A 28 -13.59 11.46 -1.85
CA TYR A 28 -14.43 10.33 -1.50
C TYR A 28 -14.50 10.11 0.02
N ALA A 29 -13.36 10.11 0.72
CA ALA A 29 -13.34 9.95 2.17
C ALA A 29 -14.13 11.06 2.88
N ASP A 30 -13.92 12.31 2.48
CA ASP A 30 -14.62 13.47 3.04
C ASP A 30 -16.14 13.39 2.81
N ALA A 31 -16.57 13.02 1.60
CA ALA A 31 -17.99 12.89 1.26
C ALA A 31 -18.73 11.82 2.09
N HIS A 32 -18.00 10.83 2.62
CA HIS A 32 -18.55 9.74 3.43
C HIS A 32 -18.18 9.86 4.91
N GLY A 33 -17.59 10.99 5.35
CA GLY A 33 -17.21 11.21 6.74
C GLY A 33 -16.10 10.28 7.26
N LEU A 34 -15.29 9.72 6.36
CA LEU A 34 -14.18 8.83 6.69
C LEU A 34 -12.88 9.63 6.87
N ALA A 35 -12.07 9.26 7.85
CA ALA A 35 -10.68 9.68 7.90
C ALA A 35 -9.86 8.89 6.86
N LEU A 36 -9.32 9.52 5.82
CA LEU A 36 -8.36 8.87 4.94
C LEU A 36 -7.01 8.74 5.67
N ARG A 37 -6.48 7.52 5.79
CA ARG A 37 -5.12 7.25 6.27
C ARG A 37 -4.33 6.44 5.24
N PRO A 38 -3.68 7.11 4.28
CA PRO A 38 -3.00 6.45 3.18
C PRO A 38 -1.90 5.51 3.65
N HIS A 39 -1.71 4.41 2.94
CA HIS A 39 -0.64 3.47 3.22
C HIS A 39 0.53 3.67 2.26
N ILE A 40 1.69 4.03 2.81
CA ILE A 40 2.86 4.43 2.01
C ILE A 40 3.55 3.28 1.30
N LYS A 41 3.24 2.02 1.62
CA LYS A 41 3.97 0.84 1.12
C LYS A 41 4.02 0.75 -0.40
N THR A 42 3.05 1.38 -1.07
CA THR A 42 2.94 1.45 -2.53
C THR A 42 4.02 2.31 -3.16
N HIS A 43 4.33 3.48 -2.58
CA HIS A 43 5.23 4.46 -3.19
C HIS A 43 6.53 4.66 -2.42
N LYS A 44 6.52 4.58 -1.07
CA LYS A 44 7.72 4.74 -0.22
C LYS A 44 8.44 6.09 -0.38
N LEU A 45 7.70 7.10 -0.85
CA LEU A 45 8.15 8.48 -1.10
C LEU A 45 7.57 9.45 -0.06
N PRO A 46 8.37 10.09 0.81
CA PRO A 46 7.89 11.08 1.77
C PRO A 46 7.20 12.28 1.13
N GLY A 47 7.66 12.73 -0.04
CA GLY A 47 7.04 13.84 -0.77
C GLY A 47 5.57 13.57 -1.14
N LEU A 48 5.26 12.36 -1.63
CA LEU A 48 3.88 11.97 -1.92
C LEU A 48 3.04 11.75 -0.65
N ALA A 49 3.64 11.19 0.41
CA ALA A 49 2.96 11.06 1.69
C ALA A 49 2.54 12.42 2.26
N ARG A 50 3.43 13.42 2.20
CA ARG A 50 3.13 14.80 2.61
C ARG A 50 2.02 15.40 1.75
N ARG A 51 2.08 15.18 0.44
CA ARG A 51 1.03 15.66 -0.48
C ARG A 51 -0.35 15.08 -0.13
N GLN A 52 -0.43 13.81 0.27
CA GLN A 52 -1.69 13.22 0.73
C GLN A 52 -2.21 13.88 2.01
N VAL A 53 -1.32 14.19 2.96
CA VAL A 53 -1.67 14.92 4.20
C VAL A 53 -2.14 16.34 3.90
N GLU A 54 -1.45 17.06 3.02
CA GLU A 54 -1.85 18.41 2.56
C GLU A 54 -3.25 18.44 1.91
N LEU A 55 -3.66 17.34 1.28
CA LEU A 55 -5.00 17.22 0.69
C LEU A 55 -6.09 16.97 1.75
N GLY A 56 -5.74 16.51 2.95
CA GLY A 56 -6.69 16.26 4.04
C GLY A 56 -6.52 14.92 4.76
N ALA A 57 -5.56 14.08 4.36
CA ALA A 57 -5.35 12.79 5.01
C ALA A 57 -4.98 12.96 6.49
N ARG A 58 -5.56 12.12 7.35
CA ARG A 58 -5.31 12.15 8.80
C ARG A 58 -4.16 11.21 9.15
N GLY A 59 -2.95 11.70 8.90
CA GLY A 59 -1.71 10.93 9.07
C GLY A 59 -1.54 9.85 8.00
N ILE A 60 -0.57 8.96 8.22
CA ILE A 60 -0.21 7.90 7.27
C ILE A 60 -0.12 6.53 7.95
N THR A 61 -0.06 5.49 7.13
CA THR A 61 0.20 4.11 7.55
C THR A 61 1.53 3.62 6.98
N CYS A 62 2.39 3.11 7.86
CA CYS A 62 3.57 2.32 7.52
C CYS A 62 3.37 0.86 7.92
N GLN A 63 4.00 -0.06 7.19
CA GLN A 63 3.96 -1.48 7.53
C GLN A 63 5.07 -1.83 8.53
N LYS A 64 6.22 -1.15 8.46
CA LYS A 64 7.42 -1.44 9.25
C LYS A 64 7.99 -0.19 9.90
N LEU A 65 8.80 -0.36 10.94
CA LEU A 65 9.41 0.76 11.66
C LEU A 65 10.41 1.52 10.80
N GLY A 66 11.16 0.82 9.94
CA GLY A 66 12.11 1.46 9.03
C GLY A 66 11.45 2.41 8.03
N GLU A 67 10.24 2.07 7.58
CA GLU A 67 9.41 2.98 6.78
C GLU A 67 8.99 4.21 7.59
N ALA A 68 8.54 4.01 8.83
CA ALA A 68 8.11 5.09 9.70
C ALA A 68 9.24 6.05 10.07
N GLU A 69 10.46 5.56 10.29
CA GLU A 69 11.66 6.37 10.50
C GLU A 69 11.92 7.31 9.33
N VAL A 70 11.91 6.79 8.10
CA VAL A 70 12.08 7.60 6.88
C VAL A 70 10.94 8.62 6.72
N MET A 71 9.70 8.24 7.02
CA MET A 71 8.57 9.16 6.90
C MET A 71 8.62 10.27 7.98
N ALA A 72 9.01 9.93 9.21
CA ALA A 72 9.20 10.90 10.28
C ALA A 72 10.33 11.88 9.95
N ASP A 73 11.45 11.40 9.42
CA ASP A 73 12.55 12.26 8.91
C ASP A 73 12.08 13.14 7.73
N GLY A 74 11.11 12.67 6.95
CA GLY A 74 10.45 13.42 5.88
C GLY A 74 9.43 14.47 6.33
N GLY A 75 9.24 14.64 7.65
CA GLY A 75 8.36 15.65 8.25
C GLY A 75 6.92 15.18 8.52
N LEU A 76 6.64 13.88 8.45
CA LEU A 76 5.32 13.34 8.78
C LEU A 76 5.23 13.05 10.29
N ASP A 77 4.16 13.47 10.95
CA ASP A 77 4.06 13.52 12.41
C ASP A 77 2.95 12.66 13.03
N ASP A 78 2.05 12.07 12.23
CA ASP A 78 1.02 11.11 12.66
C ASP A 78 1.16 9.81 11.87
N ILE A 79 1.73 8.78 12.51
CA ILE A 79 2.10 7.51 11.86
C ILE A 79 1.45 6.33 12.57
N PHE A 80 0.76 5.49 11.79
CA PHE A 80 0.22 4.22 12.22
C PHE A 80 1.06 3.05 11.66
N ILE A 81 1.61 2.22 12.55
CA ILE A 81 2.19 0.91 12.20
C ILE A 81 1.08 -0.14 12.17
N SER A 82 0.57 -0.48 10.99
CA SER A 82 -0.47 -1.52 10.84
C SER A 82 0.14 -2.93 10.74
N TYR A 83 0.98 -3.29 11.73
CA TYR A 83 1.67 -4.57 11.82
C TYR A 83 2.01 -4.92 13.29
N PRO A 84 1.80 -6.17 13.72
CA PRO A 84 2.24 -6.63 15.05
C PRO A 84 3.76 -6.56 15.20
N LEU A 85 4.25 -5.69 16.10
CA LEU A 85 5.68 -5.57 16.40
C LEU A 85 6.06 -6.58 17.49
N ILE A 86 7.06 -7.41 17.21
CA ILE A 86 7.55 -8.44 18.12
C ILE A 86 9.03 -8.20 18.44
N GLY A 87 9.34 -8.03 19.73
CA GLY A 87 10.70 -8.09 20.27
C GLY A 87 11.25 -6.75 20.76
N GLU A 88 12.27 -6.84 21.61
CA GLU A 88 12.86 -5.70 22.33
C GLU A 88 13.43 -4.63 21.40
N ALA A 89 14.20 -5.00 20.38
CA ALA A 89 14.74 -4.03 19.43
C ALA A 89 13.66 -3.20 18.72
N LYS A 90 12.47 -3.78 18.49
CA LYS A 90 11.33 -3.05 17.91
C LYS A 90 10.66 -2.12 18.92
N ALA A 91 10.64 -2.50 20.21
CA ALA A 91 10.16 -1.63 21.27
C ALA A 91 11.00 -0.37 21.42
N GLU A 92 12.33 -0.50 21.39
CA GLU A 92 13.26 0.65 21.48
C GLU A 92 13.07 1.62 20.30
N ARG A 93 12.94 1.09 19.08
CA ARG A 93 12.69 1.90 17.88
C ARG A 93 11.31 2.55 17.88
N LEU A 94 10.28 1.84 18.35
CA LEU A 94 8.95 2.41 18.52
C LEU A 94 8.95 3.55 19.55
N ALA A 95 9.66 3.39 20.68
CA ALA A 95 9.81 4.43 21.68
C ALA A 95 10.53 5.67 21.12
N ALA A 96 11.62 5.47 20.38
CA ALA A 96 12.36 6.55 19.74
C ALA A 96 11.51 7.34 18.72
N LEU A 97 10.63 6.66 17.98
CA LEU A 97 9.65 7.31 17.12
C LEU A 97 8.59 8.07 17.92
N ALA A 98 8.03 7.45 18.97
CA ALA A 98 7.01 8.06 19.83
C ALA A 98 7.52 9.31 20.57
N ALA A 99 8.84 9.45 20.74
CA ALA A 99 9.46 10.65 21.28
C ALA A 99 9.41 11.86 20.32
N ARG A 100 9.26 11.61 19.02
CA ARG A 100 9.36 12.61 17.95
C ARG A 100 8.04 12.91 17.27
N VAL A 101 7.19 11.89 17.13
CA VAL A 101 5.96 11.93 16.36
C VAL A 101 4.86 11.14 17.05
N LYS A 102 3.60 11.43 16.72
CA LYS A 102 2.45 10.69 17.21
C LYS A 102 2.43 9.29 16.60
N MET A 103 2.61 8.29 17.45
CA MET A 103 2.64 6.89 17.05
C MET A 103 1.36 6.14 17.44
N ARG A 104 0.91 5.31 16.51
CA ARG A 104 -0.05 4.24 16.74
C ARG A 104 0.52 2.90 16.26
N VAL A 105 0.22 1.80 16.94
CA VAL A 105 0.66 0.45 16.55
C VAL A 105 -0.49 -0.56 16.63
N ALA A 106 -0.52 -1.52 15.70
CA ALA A 106 -1.44 -2.65 15.73
C ALA A 106 -0.90 -3.78 16.61
N VAL A 107 -1.79 -4.42 17.37
CA VAL A 107 -1.50 -5.64 18.14
C VAL A 107 -2.59 -6.67 17.90
N ASP A 108 -2.24 -7.94 17.93
CA ASP A 108 -3.18 -9.07 17.80
C ASP A 108 -2.94 -10.16 18.84
N SER A 109 -1.99 -9.94 19.75
CA SER A 109 -1.51 -10.96 20.67
C SER A 109 -0.86 -10.33 21.91
N PRO A 110 -0.80 -11.07 23.04
CA PRO A 110 -0.07 -10.63 24.22
C PRO A 110 1.41 -10.33 23.95
N ALA A 111 2.04 -11.05 23.00
CA ALA A 111 3.44 -10.81 22.63
C ALA A 111 3.65 -9.47 21.90
N ALA A 112 2.74 -9.11 20.99
CA ALA A 112 2.76 -7.80 20.35
C ALA A 112 2.47 -6.68 21.35
N LEU A 113 1.50 -6.89 22.25
CA LEU A 113 1.20 -5.95 23.33
C LEU A 113 2.40 -5.75 24.26
N ALA A 114 3.13 -6.80 24.62
CA ALA A 114 4.33 -6.70 25.46
C ALA A 114 5.42 -5.80 24.82
N THR A 115 5.53 -5.79 23.49
CA THR A 115 6.44 -4.90 22.76
C THR A 115 5.99 -3.44 22.89
N ALA A 116 4.69 -3.16 22.73
CA ALA A 116 4.14 -1.81 22.93
C ALA A 116 4.29 -1.33 24.38
N ILE A 117 4.03 -2.20 25.36
CA ILE A 117 4.23 -1.90 26.80
C ILE A 117 5.67 -1.51 27.07
N ARG A 118 6.64 -2.25 26.52
CA ARG A 118 8.06 -1.93 26.69
C ARG A 118 8.40 -0.56 26.09
N ALA A 119 7.89 -0.25 24.90
CA ALA A 119 8.10 1.05 24.29
C ALA A 119 7.53 2.20 25.14
N ALA A 120 6.34 2.02 25.71
CA ALA A 120 5.67 3.01 26.55
C ALA A 120 6.42 3.33 27.87
N ARG A 121 7.30 2.44 28.35
CA ARG A 121 8.14 2.69 29.54
C ARG A 121 9.10 3.87 29.38
N HIS A 122 9.37 4.29 28.15
CA HIS A 122 10.17 5.48 27.85
C HIS A 122 9.42 6.80 28.03
N GLY A 123 8.16 6.77 28.53
CA GLY A 123 7.44 7.96 28.97
C GLY A 123 6.58 8.64 27.91
N HIS A 124 6.44 8.04 26.73
CA HIS A 124 5.60 8.55 25.64
C HIS A 124 4.29 7.77 25.51
N VAL A 125 3.21 8.48 25.17
CA VAL A 125 1.89 7.85 24.95
C VAL A 125 1.83 7.26 23.54
N ILE A 126 1.58 5.96 23.45
CA ILE A 126 1.45 5.23 22.19
C ILE A 126 0.00 4.79 22.03
N GLY A 127 -0.62 5.12 20.89
CA GLY A 127 -1.93 4.61 20.51
C GLY A 127 -1.84 3.13 20.12
N VAL A 128 -2.78 2.31 20.57
CA VAL A 128 -2.81 0.88 20.25
C VAL A 128 -4.16 0.50 19.67
N VAL A 129 -4.11 -0.21 18.55
CA VAL A 129 -5.30 -0.72 17.87
C VAL A 129 -5.23 -2.24 17.83
N VAL A 130 -6.34 -2.91 18.13
CA VAL A 130 -6.40 -4.37 18.07
C VAL A 130 -6.78 -4.81 16.65
N GLU A 131 -5.93 -5.60 16.01
CA GLU A 131 -6.25 -6.23 14.72
C GLU A 131 -7.11 -7.47 14.93
N PHE A 132 -8.17 -7.62 14.13
CA PHE A 132 -9.00 -8.81 14.08
C PHE A 132 -9.12 -9.36 12.66
N ASP A 133 -9.28 -10.67 12.54
CA ASP A 133 -9.46 -11.35 11.26
C ASP A 133 -10.90 -11.23 10.76
N SER A 134 -11.06 -10.69 9.56
CA SER A 134 -12.34 -10.57 8.84
C SER A 134 -12.48 -11.63 7.73
N GLY A 135 -11.77 -12.76 7.84
CA GLY A 135 -11.79 -13.85 6.87
C GLY A 135 -10.61 -13.85 5.89
N ALA A 136 -9.68 -12.91 6.04
CA ALA A 136 -8.43 -12.89 5.29
C ALA A 136 -7.48 -14.01 5.74
N LYS A 137 -7.64 -14.50 6.98
CA LYS A 137 -6.81 -15.55 7.58
C LYS A 137 -5.31 -15.21 7.56
N ARG A 138 -4.98 -13.94 7.83
CA ARG A 138 -3.60 -13.43 7.83
C ARG A 138 -3.06 -13.19 9.24
N THR A 139 -3.52 -12.12 9.87
CA THR A 139 -3.17 -11.68 11.23
C THR A 139 -4.45 -11.22 11.92
N GLY A 140 -4.38 -10.99 13.23
CA GLY A 140 -5.53 -10.55 14.01
C GLY A 140 -6.17 -11.64 14.85
N VAL A 141 -6.82 -11.21 15.93
CA VAL A 141 -7.63 -12.09 16.77
C VAL A 141 -8.86 -12.59 16.00
N THR A 142 -9.30 -13.80 16.32
CA THR A 142 -10.42 -14.46 15.62
C THR A 142 -11.72 -14.46 16.43
N SER A 143 -11.71 -13.90 17.64
CA SER A 143 -12.91 -13.76 18.48
C SER A 143 -12.99 -12.38 19.11
N VAL A 144 -14.22 -11.96 19.40
CA VAL A 144 -14.51 -10.70 20.09
C VAL A 144 -13.98 -10.74 21.52
N ASP A 145 -14.06 -11.88 22.20
CA ASP A 145 -13.49 -12.06 23.55
C ASP A 145 -11.98 -11.77 23.58
N ALA A 146 -11.22 -12.30 22.62
CA ALA A 146 -9.79 -12.04 22.52
C ALA A 146 -9.49 -10.56 22.24
N ALA A 147 -10.33 -9.89 21.44
CA ALA A 147 -10.19 -8.45 21.22
C ALA A 147 -10.43 -7.64 22.49
N LEU A 148 -11.45 -8.00 23.27
CA LEU A 148 -11.75 -7.37 24.56
C LEU A 148 -10.62 -7.59 25.58
N ASP A 149 -10.07 -8.79 25.65
CA ASP A 149 -8.97 -9.10 26.56
C ASP A 149 -7.73 -8.24 26.26
N LEU A 150 -7.40 -8.07 24.97
CA LEU A 150 -6.34 -7.15 24.57
C LEU A 150 -6.69 -5.69 24.88
N ALA A 151 -7.92 -5.25 24.60
CA ALA A 151 -8.36 -3.88 24.90
C ALA A 151 -8.28 -3.54 26.40
N ARG A 152 -8.71 -4.46 27.27
CA ARG A 152 -8.55 -4.35 28.74
C ARG A 152 -7.09 -4.31 29.14
N ALA A 153 -6.27 -5.21 28.59
CA ALA A 153 -4.86 -5.26 28.87
C ALA A 153 -4.14 -3.97 28.42
N ILE A 154 -4.55 -3.36 27.31
CA ILE A 154 -4.05 -2.05 26.87
C ILE A 154 -4.42 -0.95 27.87
N LYS A 155 -5.70 -0.87 28.27
CA LYS A 155 -6.19 0.14 29.22
C LYS A 155 -5.51 0.09 30.59
N ALA A 156 -5.06 -1.08 31.02
CA ALA A 156 -4.35 -1.27 32.28
C ALA A 156 -2.90 -0.75 32.28
N GLN A 157 -2.35 -0.32 31.14
CA GLN A 157 -0.92 -0.01 31.00
C GLN A 157 -0.69 1.50 30.90
N PRO A 158 0.07 2.10 31.84
CA PRO A 158 0.52 3.48 31.71
C PRO A 158 1.28 3.70 30.40
N GLY A 159 1.01 4.81 29.73
CA GLY A 159 1.65 5.16 28.46
C GLY A 159 1.06 4.46 27.23
N LEU A 160 0.10 3.55 27.38
CA LEU A 160 -0.70 3.05 26.27
C LEU A 160 -2.09 3.67 26.26
N ARG A 161 -2.62 3.92 25.05
CA ARG A 161 -4.00 4.34 24.84
C ARG A 161 -4.67 3.37 23.88
N PHE A 162 -5.78 2.77 24.29
CA PHE A 162 -6.62 2.01 23.37
C PHE A 162 -7.27 2.99 22.38
N ASP A 163 -6.86 2.92 21.12
CA ASP A 163 -7.35 3.78 20.05
C ASP A 163 -8.50 3.11 19.28
N GLY A 164 -8.59 1.78 19.26
CA GLY A 164 -9.73 1.06 18.70
C GLY A 164 -9.40 -0.27 18.03
N LEU A 165 -10.08 -0.56 16.91
CA LEU A 165 -10.00 -1.83 16.18
C LEU A 165 -9.55 -1.62 14.72
N MET A 166 -8.87 -2.61 14.14
CA MET A 166 -8.57 -2.64 12.71
C MET A 166 -8.75 -4.02 12.09
N THR A 167 -8.94 -4.03 10.78
CA THR A 167 -8.86 -5.27 9.99
C THR A 167 -8.32 -5.00 8.58
N TYR A 168 -7.96 -6.06 7.84
CA TYR A 168 -7.63 -5.97 6.43
C TYR A 168 -7.79 -7.33 5.70
N PRO A 169 -8.47 -7.37 4.54
CA PRO A 169 -9.28 -6.28 3.99
C PRO A 169 -10.58 -6.11 4.79
N THR A 170 -11.31 -5.03 4.53
CA THR A 170 -12.72 -4.97 4.95
C THR A 170 -13.55 -5.97 4.12
N THR A 171 -14.38 -6.75 4.80
CA THR A 171 -15.27 -7.77 4.22
C THR A 171 -16.63 -7.73 4.91
N ALA A 172 -17.58 -8.54 4.47
CA ALA A 172 -18.86 -8.70 5.17
C ALA A 172 -18.69 -9.19 6.63
N ALA A 173 -17.65 -9.98 6.92
CA ALA A 173 -17.38 -10.42 8.29
C ALA A 173 -16.92 -9.28 9.21
N THR A 174 -16.42 -8.17 8.65
CA THR A 174 -16.07 -6.96 9.40
C THR A 174 -17.30 -6.39 10.13
N ALA A 175 -18.44 -6.27 9.44
CA ALA A 175 -19.65 -5.74 10.07
C ALA A 175 -20.14 -6.64 11.22
N ALA A 176 -20.13 -7.96 11.02
CA ALA A 176 -20.54 -8.92 12.04
C ALA A 176 -19.66 -8.83 13.30
N PHE A 177 -18.34 -8.79 13.14
CA PHE A 177 -17.40 -8.65 14.26
C PHE A 177 -17.63 -7.33 15.03
N LEU A 178 -17.79 -6.22 14.32
CA LEU A 178 -18.00 -4.90 14.95
C LEU A 178 -19.36 -4.80 15.64
N ALA A 179 -20.42 -5.40 15.08
CA ALA A 179 -21.75 -5.40 15.68
C ALA A 179 -21.74 -6.07 17.07
N GLU A 180 -20.94 -7.12 17.25
CA GLU A 180 -20.77 -7.78 18.54
C GLU A 180 -19.77 -7.05 19.45
N ALA A 181 -18.62 -6.61 18.92
CA ALA A 181 -17.55 -6.02 19.72
C ALA A 181 -17.89 -4.63 20.30
N LEU A 182 -18.53 -3.76 19.52
CA LEU A 182 -18.73 -2.36 19.91
C LEU A 182 -19.59 -2.19 21.17
N PRO A 183 -20.79 -2.82 21.31
CA PRO A 183 -21.56 -2.71 22.54
C PRO A 183 -20.82 -3.21 23.78
N ARG A 184 -20.02 -4.27 23.63
CA ARG A 184 -19.26 -4.88 24.73
C ARG A 184 -18.09 -3.99 25.16
N LEU A 185 -17.34 -3.43 24.21
CA LEU A 185 -16.29 -2.46 24.47
C LEU A 185 -16.84 -1.19 25.16
N ARG A 186 -18.01 -0.71 24.71
CA ARG A 186 -18.72 0.43 25.34
C ARG A 186 -19.07 0.19 26.79
N ALA A 187 -19.59 -1.00 27.12
CA ALA A 187 -19.94 -1.36 28.49
C ALA A 187 -18.74 -1.30 29.46
N GLU A 188 -17.51 -1.37 28.94
CA GLU A 188 -16.27 -1.29 29.71
C GLU A 188 -15.58 0.08 29.66
N GLY A 189 -16.23 1.08 29.05
CA GLY A 189 -15.65 2.40 28.82
C GLY A 189 -14.43 2.35 27.90
N LEU A 190 -14.46 1.47 26.89
CA LEU A 190 -13.44 1.28 25.87
C LEU A 190 -13.99 1.64 24.48
N GLU A 191 -14.67 2.78 24.33
CA GLU A 191 -15.20 3.20 23.02
C GLU A 191 -14.05 3.35 22.00
N PRO A 192 -14.07 2.60 20.89
CA PRO A 192 -13.07 2.76 19.84
C PRO A 192 -13.17 4.13 19.19
N ALA A 193 -12.12 4.94 19.29
CA ALA A 193 -12.02 6.18 18.52
C ALA A 193 -11.77 5.90 17.02
N VAL A 194 -11.15 4.75 16.72
CA VAL A 194 -10.77 4.33 15.37
C VAL A 194 -11.27 2.93 15.08
N LEU A 195 -11.98 2.82 13.95
CA LEU A 195 -12.37 1.58 13.30
C LEU A 195 -11.74 1.61 11.91
N SER A 196 -10.50 1.10 11.82
CA SER A 196 -9.66 1.21 10.62
C SER A 196 -9.84 -0.01 9.71
N GLY A 197 -10.27 0.24 8.49
CA GLY A 197 -10.49 -0.79 7.49
C GLY A 197 -10.02 -0.37 6.11
N GLY A 198 -10.41 -1.13 5.10
CA GLY A 198 -10.17 -0.81 3.70
C GLY A 198 -9.39 -1.89 2.96
N GLY A 199 -9.02 -1.51 1.75
CA GLY A 199 -8.34 -2.32 0.76
C GLY A 199 -8.62 -1.69 -0.59
N SER A 200 -7.58 -1.27 -1.31
CA SER A 200 -7.72 -0.44 -2.52
C SER A 200 -8.76 -0.98 -3.51
N PRO A 201 -8.83 -2.30 -3.82
CA PRO A 201 -9.82 -2.85 -4.75
C PRO A 201 -11.29 -2.58 -4.40
N GLN A 202 -11.60 -2.31 -3.12
CA GLN A 202 -12.95 -2.02 -2.64
C GLN A 202 -13.01 -0.69 -1.87
N ALA A 203 -12.05 0.21 -2.09
CA ALA A 203 -11.95 1.48 -1.36
C ALA A 203 -13.27 2.26 -1.44
N ALA A 204 -13.84 2.36 -2.65
CA ALA A 204 -15.07 3.09 -2.94
C ALA A 204 -16.36 2.44 -2.38
N LYS A 205 -16.26 1.30 -1.67
CA LYS A 205 -17.40 0.61 -1.03
C LYS A 205 -17.14 0.29 0.44
N THR A 206 -16.01 0.71 1.00
CA THR A 206 -15.61 0.25 2.34
C THR A 206 -16.62 0.68 3.42
N HIS A 207 -17.20 1.88 3.31
CA HIS A 207 -18.23 2.37 4.24
C HIS A 207 -19.57 1.61 4.14
N GLU A 208 -19.85 0.99 2.99
CA GLU A 208 -21.06 0.17 2.79
C GLU A 208 -20.90 -1.22 3.42
N LEU A 209 -19.66 -1.72 3.49
CA LEU A 209 -19.37 -3.07 3.96
C LEU A 209 -19.38 -3.19 5.49
N ALA A 210 -19.00 -2.13 6.21
CA ALA A 210 -18.91 -2.13 7.66
C ALA A 210 -18.87 -0.69 8.22
N PRO A 211 -19.27 -0.48 9.49
CA PRO A 211 -19.22 0.83 10.14
C PRO A 211 -17.78 1.21 10.52
N VAL A 212 -16.89 1.36 9.53
CA VAL A 212 -15.54 1.88 9.70
C VAL A 212 -15.55 3.41 9.68
N ASN A 213 -14.60 4.05 10.37
CA ASN A 213 -14.45 5.51 10.36
C ASN A 213 -13.06 5.97 9.85
N GLU A 214 -12.16 5.03 9.55
CA GLU A 214 -10.86 5.31 8.94
C GLU A 214 -10.66 4.39 7.72
N LEU A 215 -10.42 5.00 6.56
CA LEU A 215 -10.13 4.32 5.30
C LEU A 215 -8.62 4.21 5.10
N ARG A 216 -8.09 2.99 5.17
CA ARG A 216 -6.67 2.68 5.06
C ARG A 216 -6.36 1.97 3.75
N VAL A 217 -5.93 2.73 2.75
CA VAL A 217 -5.67 2.29 1.37
C VAL A 217 -4.37 2.89 0.84
N GLY A 218 -3.70 2.21 -0.09
CA GLY A 218 -2.37 2.61 -0.58
C GLY A 218 -2.26 2.61 -2.10
N THR A 219 -2.53 1.46 -2.72
CA THR A 219 -2.37 1.22 -4.17
C THR A 219 -3.03 2.28 -5.04
N TYR A 220 -4.15 2.84 -4.58
CA TYR A 220 -4.96 3.82 -5.32
C TYR A 220 -4.17 5.02 -5.87
N ILE A 221 -3.06 5.42 -5.24
CA ILE A 221 -2.23 6.53 -5.72
C ILE A 221 -1.64 6.24 -7.10
N TYR A 222 -1.23 4.99 -7.34
CA TYR A 222 -0.62 4.57 -8.60
C TYR A 222 -1.53 3.72 -9.47
N ASN A 223 -2.42 2.94 -8.86
CA ASN A 223 -3.15 1.84 -9.49
C ASN A 223 -2.22 0.86 -10.22
N ASP A 224 -2.79 -0.25 -10.68
CA ASP A 224 -2.09 -1.32 -11.37
C ASP A 224 -3.12 -2.20 -12.09
N ARG A 225 -2.65 -3.23 -12.79
CA ARG A 225 -3.53 -4.14 -13.52
C ARG A 225 -4.51 -4.87 -12.60
N MET A 226 -4.13 -5.20 -11.35
CA MET A 226 -5.05 -5.79 -10.38
C MET A 226 -6.17 -4.82 -9.99
N MET A 227 -5.87 -3.54 -9.81
CA MET A 227 -6.86 -2.50 -9.55
C MET A 227 -7.84 -2.31 -10.72
N VAL A 228 -7.33 -2.34 -11.96
CA VAL A 228 -8.17 -2.27 -13.16
C VAL A 228 -9.06 -3.50 -13.27
N ALA A 229 -8.52 -4.70 -13.07
CA ALA A 229 -9.29 -5.94 -13.10
C ALA A 229 -10.36 -6.01 -11.99
N ALA A 230 -10.12 -5.37 -10.84
CA ALA A 230 -11.10 -5.22 -9.77
C ALA A 230 -12.20 -4.18 -10.09
N GLY A 231 -12.08 -3.43 -11.19
CA GLY A 231 -13.00 -2.34 -11.54
C GLY A 231 -12.85 -1.10 -10.66
N ALA A 232 -11.73 -0.98 -9.94
CA ALA A 232 -11.45 0.12 -9.02
C ALA A 232 -10.72 1.30 -9.69
N ALA A 233 -10.23 1.10 -10.90
CA ALA A 233 -9.47 2.06 -11.70
C ALA A 233 -9.62 1.74 -13.20
N THR A 234 -9.35 2.72 -14.07
CA THR A 234 -9.12 2.48 -15.50
C THR A 234 -7.62 2.51 -15.83
N TRP A 235 -7.24 2.23 -17.07
CA TRP A 235 -5.83 2.32 -17.49
C TRP A 235 -5.28 3.74 -17.42
N GLU A 236 -6.14 4.75 -17.58
CA GLU A 236 -5.82 6.17 -17.46
C GLU A 236 -5.57 6.58 -16.01
N ASP A 237 -6.07 5.82 -15.03
CA ASP A 237 -5.79 6.02 -13.62
C ASP A 237 -4.45 5.39 -13.18
N CYS A 238 -3.78 4.62 -14.06
CA CYS A 238 -2.49 3.98 -13.77
C CYS A 238 -1.34 4.98 -13.87
N ALA A 239 -0.97 5.58 -12.74
CA ALA A 239 0.11 6.57 -12.66
C ALA A 239 1.51 5.95 -12.77
N LEU A 240 1.71 4.68 -12.37
CA LEU A 240 3.01 4.01 -12.50
C LEU A 240 2.99 3.04 -13.69
N THR A 241 3.97 3.21 -14.58
CA THR A 241 4.28 2.23 -15.63
C THR A 241 5.76 1.89 -15.63
N LEU A 242 6.10 0.66 -16.03
CA LEU A 242 7.46 0.27 -16.37
C LEU A 242 7.70 0.54 -17.85
N HIS A 243 8.68 1.39 -18.13
CA HIS A 243 9.17 1.63 -19.48
C HIS A 243 10.25 0.61 -19.77
N VAL A 244 10.09 -0.13 -20.86
CA VAL A 244 10.94 -1.26 -21.26
C VAL A 244 11.27 -1.14 -22.75
N THR A 245 12.34 -1.78 -23.19
CA THR A 245 12.74 -1.83 -24.61
C THR A 245 12.62 -3.25 -25.14
N VAL A 246 12.07 -3.39 -26.35
CA VAL A 246 12.15 -4.66 -27.09
C VAL A 246 13.58 -4.87 -27.55
N ILE A 247 14.26 -5.88 -27.01
CA ILE A 247 15.67 -6.15 -27.32
C ILE A 247 15.87 -7.31 -28.28
N SER A 248 14.84 -8.13 -28.51
CA SER A 248 14.93 -9.25 -29.45
C SER A 248 13.58 -9.64 -30.03
N ARG A 249 13.60 -10.06 -31.30
CA ARG A 249 12.47 -10.57 -32.08
C ARG A 249 12.90 -11.84 -32.82
N PRO A 250 13.11 -12.96 -32.10
CA PRO A 250 13.65 -14.19 -32.71
C PRO A 250 12.62 -14.91 -33.61
N GLU A 251 11.33 -14.63 -33.44
CA GLU A 251 10.22 -15.21 -34.20
C GLU A 251 9.15 -14.14 -34.47
N PRO A 252 8.30 -14.30 -35.50
CA PRO A 252 7.23 -13.35 -35.80
C PRO A 252 6.31 -13.05 -34.62
N ASP A 253 5.98 -14.05 -33.80
CA ASP A 253 5.01 -13.91 -32.70
C ASP A 253 5.65 -13.84 -31.31
N ARG A 254 6.98 -13.68 -31.24
CA ARG A 254 7.71 -13.56 -29.97
C ARG A 254 8.54 -12.29 -29.93
N ALA A 255 8.41 -11.52 -28.86
CA ALA A 255 9.33 -10.45 -28.50
C ALA A 255 9.96 -10.69 -27.13
N ILE A 256 11.15 -10.15 -26.92
CA ILE A 256 11.84 -10.14 -25.64
C ILE A 256 12.04 -8.70 -25.21
N ILE A 257 11.57 -8.34 -24.01
CA ILE A 257 11.81 -7.03 -23.39
C ILE A 257 12.95 -7.12 -22.36
N ASP A 258 13.67 -6.02 -22.15
CA ASP A 258 14.78 -5.86 -21.19
C ASP A 258 14.36 -5.77 -19.71
N ALA A 259 13.22 -6.35 -19.36
CA ALA A 259 12.66 -6.28 -18.02
C ALA A 259 12.12 -7.64 -17.59
N GLY A 260 12.66 -8.16 -16.50
CA GLY A 260 12.27 -9.43 -15.90
C GLY A 260 11.69 -9.29 -14.50
N THR A 261 11.87 -10.33 -13.68
CA THR A 261 11.41 -10.36 -12.28
C THR A 261 12.06 -9.29 -11.42
N LYS A 262 13.29 -8.85 -11.75
CA LYS A 262 13.99 -7.77 -11.05
C LYS A 262 13.41 -6.37 -11.31
N SER A 263 12.50 -6.24 -12.27
CA SER A 263 11.74 -5.01 -12.50
C SER A 263 10.26 -5.18 -12.15
N PHE A 264 9.64 -6.32 -12.49
CA PHE A 264 8.19 -6.56 -12.31
C PHE A 264 7.79 -7.22 -10.98
N ALA A 265 8.74 -7.74 -10.19
CA ALA A 265 8.51 -8.55 -8.99
C ALA A 265 7.77 -9.90 -9.19
N ALA A 266 7.43 -10.26 -10.42
CA ALA A 266 6.80 -11.54 -10.79
C ALA A 266 5.45 -11.85 -10.12
N ASP A 267 4.73 -10.84 -9.63
CA ASP A 267 3.39 -11.03 -9.09
C ASP A 267 2.44 -11.58 -10.17
N ILE A 268 1.63 -12.57 -9.81
CA ILE A 268 0.61 -13.17 -10.68
C ILE A 268 -0.75 -12.54 -10.44
N MET A 269 -1.60 -12.52 -11.46
CA MET A 269 -2.99 -12.08 -11.33
C MET A 269 -3.78 -13.07 -10.44
N PRO A 270 -4.80 -12.59 -9.69
CA PRO A 270 -5.72 -13.47 -8.99
C PRO A 270 -6.34 -14.52 -9.92
N ALA A 271 -6.64 -15.70 -9.37
CA ALA A 271 -7.23 -16.80 -10.13
C ALA A 271 -8.53 -16.38 -10.82
N GLY A 272 -8.71 -16.81 -12.08
CA GLY A 272 -9.89 -16.47 -12.89
C GLY A 272 -9.80 -15.13 -13.62
N LEU A 273 -8.71 -14.37 -13.45
CA LEU A 273 -8.40 -13.18 -14.25
C LEU A 273 -7.39 -13.51 -15.36
N GLN A 274 -7.23 -12.59 -16.31
CA GLN A 274 -6.30 -12.76 -17.43
C GLN A 274 -4.88 -12.98 -16.93
N GLU A 275 -4.24 -14.07 -17.38
CA GLU A 275 -2.88 -14.45 -16.99
C GLU A 275 -1.80 -13.49 -17.54
N GLY A 276 -0.55 -13.69 -17.11
CA GLY A 276 0.62 -12.93 -17.54
C GLY A 276 1.08 -11.86 -16.54
N TYR A 277 2.16 -11.15 -16.87
CA TYR A 277 2.94 -10.33 -15.92
C TYR A 277 2.88 -8.80 -16.15
N GLY A 278 1.84 -8.31 -16.82
CA GLY A 278 1.59 -6.89 -17.01
C GLY A 278 0.65 -6.63 -18.19
N HIS A 279 0.29 -5.36 -18.40
CA HIS A 279 -0.51 -4.90 -19.53
C HIS A 279 0.27 -3.88 -20.36
N ILE A 280 0.44 -4.14 -21.65
CA ILE A 280 1.21 -3.27 -22.56
C ILE A 280 0.26 -2.27 -23.21
N LEU A 281 0.31 -1.00 -22.80
CA LEU A 281 -0.69 0.01 -23.20
C LEU A 281 -0.79 0.22 -24.72
N GLY A 282 0.33 0.10 -25.45
CA GLY A 282 0.37 0.25 -26.91
C GLY A 282 0.07 -1.02 -27.71
N TYR A 283 -0.04 -2.16 -27.02
CA TYR A 283 -0.25 -3.50 -27.59
C TYR A 283 -1.13 -4.33 -26.63
N PRO A 284 -2.41 -3.95 -26.45
CA PRO A 284 -3.27 -4.56 -25.44
C PRO A 284 -3.54 -6.06 -25.67
N GLU A 285 -3.37 -6.54 -26.90
CA GLU A 285 -3.48 -7.95 -27.28
C GLU A 285 -2.21 -8.76 -26.96
N ALA A 286 -1.09 -8.08 -26.71
CA ALA A 286 0.17 -8.73 -26.34
C ALA A 286 0.10 -9.24 -24.90
N ARG A 287 0.74 -10.38 -24.65
CA ARG A 287 0.81 -10.98 -23.31
C ARG A 287 2.26 -11.20 -22.91
N ILE A 288 2.65 -10.63 -21.77
CA ILE A 288 3.91 -11.01 -21.11
C ILE A 288 3.66 -12.35 -20.43
N ASP A 289 4.02 -13.45 -21.09
CA ASP A 289 3.66 -14.81 -20.66
C ASP A 289 4.61 -15.39 -19.62
N ARG A 290 5.87 -14.93 -19.62
CA ARG A 290 6.92 -15.42 -18.75
C ARG A 290 7.93 -14.33 -18.44
N LEU A 291 8.50 -14.40 -17.24
CA LEU A 291 9.64 -13.60 -16.82
C LEU A 291 10.82 -14.53 -16.47
N SER A 292 12.01 -14.13 -16.89
CA SER A 292 13.28 -14.50 -16.25
C SER A 292 13.76 -13.34 -15.38
N GLU A 293 14.99 -13.37 -14.87
CA GLU A 293 15.50 -12.26 -14.03
C GLU A 293 15.50 -10.90 -14.74
N GLU A 294 16.01 -10.86 -15.97
CA GLU A 294 16.23 -9.61 -16.75
C GLU A 294 15.43 -9.56 -18.06
N HIS A 295 14.67 -10.61 -18.38
CA HIS A 295 13.92 -10.68 -19.63
C HIS A 295 12.45 -11.03 -19.41
N GLY A 296 11.58 -10.34 -20.14
CA GLY A 296 10.18 -10.68 -20.29
C GLY A 296 9.93 -11.25 -21.68
N MET A 297 9.26 -12.40 -21.75
CA MET A 297 8.81 -12.99 -23.00
C MET A 297 7.40 -12.49 -23.31
N VAL A 298 7.24 -11.95 -24.51
CA VAL A 298 5.99 -11.36 -24.96
C VAL A 298 5.45 -12.18 -26.13
N ASP A 299 4.29 -12.79 -25.91
CA ASP A 299 3.47 -13.41 -26.94
C ASP A 299 2.73 -12.32 -27.72
N LEU A 300 2.96 -12.31 -29.03
CA LEU A 300 2.43 -11.35 -29.99
C LEU A 300 1.50 -12.02 -31.02
N SER A 301 1.15 -13.29 -30.83
CA SER A 301 0.34 -14.07 -31.79
C SER A 301 -1.05 -13.44 -32.02
N ALA A 302 -1.62 -12.79 -31.01
CA ALA A 302 -2.89 -12.08 -31.10
C ALA A 302 -2.76 -10.63 -31.62
N CYS A 303 -1.54 -10.12 -31.83
CA CYS A 303 -1.31 -8.73 -32.20
C CYS A 303 -1.38 -8.53 -33.73
N ALA A 304 -2.22 -7.60 -34.18
CA ALA A 304 -2.26 -7.18 -35.58
C ALA A 304 -0.97 -6.44 -35.97
N ARG A 305 -0.54 -5.48 -35.13
CA ARG A 305 0.74 -4.77 -35.24
C ARG A 305 1.70 -5.32 -34.19
N ARG A 306 2.96 -5.51 -34.55
CA ARG A 306 4.00 -6.04 -33.65
C ARG A 306 5.06 -4.98 -33.38
N PRO A 307 5.64 -4.92 -32.18
CA PRO A 307 6.71 -3.98 -31.88
C PRO A 307 8.02 -4.45 -32.53
N GLU A 308 8.86 -3.47 -32.88
CA GLU A 308 10.18 -3.69 -33.47
C GLU A 308 11.29 -3.70 -32.40
N VAL A 309 12.44 -4.29 -32.72
CA VAL A 309 13.63 -4.21 -31.85
C VAL A 309 14.04 -2.73 -31.71
N GLY A 310 14.26 -2.29 -30.47
CA GLY A 310 14.52 -0.90 -30.10
C GLY A 310 13.28 -0.08 -29.75
N GLU A 311 12.07 -0.60 -29.99
CA GLU A 311 10.84 0.08 -29.60
C GLU A 311 10.66 0.10 -28.08
N ARG A 312 10.27 1.27 -27.54
CA ARG A 312 9.97 1.47 -26.13
C ARG A 312 8.51 1.17 -25.86
N LEU A 313 8.24 0.30 -24.89
CA LEU A 313 6.91 -0.08 -24.46
C LEU A 313 6.63 0.45 -23.06
N ARG A 314 5.35 0.79 -22.80
CA ARG A 314 4.86 1.16 -21.46
C ARG A 314 4.01 0.02 -20.93
N VAL A 315 4.42 -0.53 -19.81
CA VAL A 315 3.77 -1.68 -19.19
C VAL A 315 3.21 -1.27 -17.83
N VAL A 316 1.90 -1.43 -17.65
CA VAL A 316 1.27 -1.38 -16.33
C VAL A 316 1.58 -2.73 -15.64
N PRO A 317 2.31 -2.75 -14.51
CA PRO A 317 2.62 -4.00 -13.84
C PRO A 317 1.36 -4.62 -13.22
N ASN A 318 1.44 -5.91 -12.89
CA ASN A 318 0.36 -6.58 -12.16
C ASN A 318 0.08 -5.91 -10.82
N HIS A 319 1.14 -5.58 -10.08
CA HIS A 319 1.06 -4.99 -8.75
C HIS A 319 2.22 -4.01 -8.52
N VAL A 320 1.89 -2.75 -8.22
CA VAL A 320 2.90 -1.68 -8.15
C VAL A 320 3.73 -1.67 -6.87
N CYS A 321 3.22 -2.19 -5.76
CA CYS A 321 3.90 -2.05 -4.46
C CYS A 321 5.31 -2.69 -4.43
N PRO A 322 5.50 -3.94 -4.90
CA PRO A 322 6.84 -4.52 -4.93
C PRO A 322 7.70 -3.94 -6.05
N VAL A 323 7.11 -3.49 -7.16
CA VAL A 323 7.85 -2.76 -8.21
C VAL A 323 8.54 -1.53 -7.62
N SER A 324 7.83 -0.69 -6.86
CA SER A 324 8.45 0.44 -6.16
C SER A 324 9.58 -0.01 -5.22
N ASN A 325 9.46 -1.16 -4.57
CA ASN A 325 10.48 -1.66 -3.64
C ASN A 325 11.72 -2.28 -4.34
N LEU A 326 11.65 -2.57 -5.65
CA LEU A 326 12.78 -3.08 -6.43
C LEU A 326 13.70 -1.97 -6.94
N HIS A 327 13.23 -0.73 -7.00
CA HIS A 327 13.96 0.37 -7.64
C HIS A 327 14.40 1.43 -6.64
N ASP A 328 15.68 1.81 -6.65
CA ASP A 328 16.23 2.88 -5.82
C ASP A 328 15.62 4.25 -6.15
N ARG A 329 15.20 4.44 -7.41
CA ARG A 329 14.62 5.69 -7.91
C ARG A 329 13.50 5.43 -8.90
N VAL A 330 12.55 6.35 -8.97
CA VAL A 330 11.53 6.42 -10.02
C VAL A 330 11.75 7.65 -10.87
N ALA A 331 11.55 7.54 -12.18
CA ALA A 331 11.44 8.70 -13.04
C ALA A 331 10.06 9.34 -12.81
N VAL A 332 10.00 10.66 -12.71
CA VAL A 332 8.74 11.40 -12.58
C VAL A 332 8.48 12.23 -13.81
N ILE A 333 7.22 12.25 -14.23
CA ILE A 333 6.76 13.02 -15.39
C ILE A 333 5.55 13.87 -15.01
N ARG A 334 5.33 14.93 -15.77
CA ARG A 334 4.12 15.75 -15.72
C ARG A 334 3.81 16.22 -17.13
N ASP A 335 2.57 16.05 -17.58
CA ASP A 335 2.12 16.41 -18.93
C ASP A 335 3.03 15.81 -20.02
N GLY A 336 3.48 14.57 -19.81
CA GLY A 336 4.42 13.86 -20.69
C GLY A 336 5.88 14.31 -20.60
N ALA A 337 6.19 15.39 -19.88
CA ALA A 337 7.55 15.93 -19.74
C ALA A 337 8.26 15.35 -18.50
N PHE A 338 9.50 14.88 -18.69
CA PHE A 338 10.35 14.38 -17.61
C PHE A 338 10.77 15.49 -16.64
N GLN A 339 10.52 15.27 -15.35
CA GLN A 339 10.80 16.21 -14.27
C GLN A 339 12.05 15.84 -13.46
N GLY A 340 12.56 14.61 -13.59
CA GLY A 340 13.72 14.14 -12.85
C GLY A 340 13.54 12.73 -12.29
N PHE A 341 14.53 12.29 -11.52
CA PHE A 341 14.43 11.07 -10.72
C PHE A 341 14.15 11.44 -9.26
N VAL A 342 13.32 10.65 -8.60
CA VAL A 342 13.07 10.74 -7.16
C VAL A 342 13.51 9.44 -6.50
N GLU A 343 14.30 9.54 -5.44
CA GLU A 343 14.72 8.39 -4.63
C GLU A 343 13.53 7.78 -3.91
N VAL A 344 13.38 6.46 -4.00
CA VAL A 344 12.43 5.68 -3.20
C VAL A 344 12.98 5.52 -1.79
N ALA A 345 12.93 6.60 -1.01
CA ALA A 345 13.65 6.72 0.27
C ALA A 345 13.39 5.58 1.28
N ALA A 346 12.18 4.99 1.27
CA ALA A 346 11.84 3.87 2.14
C ALA A 346 11.95 2.48 1.46
N ARG A 347 12.69 2.37 0.34
CA ARG A 347 13.01 1.09 -0.31
C ARG A 347 13.78 0.18 0.64
N GLY A 348 13.40 -1.09 0.72
CA GLY A 348 14.11 -2.08 1.53
C GLY A 348 14.05 -1.85 3.04
N ARG A 349 13.34 -0.82 3.53
CA ARG A 349 13.18 -0.49 4.96
C ARG A 349 12.17 -1.41 5.65
N THR A 350 12.40 -2.72 5.56
CA THR A 350 11.44 -3.76 6.00
C THR A 350 11.62 -4.20 7.46
N LEU A 351 12.56 -3.58 8.19
CA LEU A 351 12.88 -3.88 9.59
C LEU A 351 12.07 -3.07 10.59
#